data_AF-A0A0M3RF41-F1
#
_entry.id   AF-A0A0M3RF41-F1
#
_cell.length_a   1.000
_cell.length_b   1.000
_cell.length_c   1.000
_cell.angle_alpha   90.00
_cell.angle_beta   90.00
_cell.angle_gamma   90.00
#
_symmetry.space_group_name_H-M   'P 1'
#
loop_
_entity.id
_entity.type
_entity.pdbx_description
1 polymer ?
#
loop_
_entity_poly.entity_id
_entity_poly.type
_entity_poly.pdbx_seq_one_letter_code
_entity_poly.pdbx_strand_id
1 'polypeptide(L)'
;MIALVDKSKQMNDFVDFTNFFRDIGQLMDEDLLNYKFIFINGNDNGVPLKLPYELVEKLWDFVDNGGILYGEMINCDDFPTSRLFGFKQDFNVTNRRLEKLVISKDSDFCKKGQLLEWHGPFITGFAFDITFDIERLMDIGHFRETHSTEATGDYPAIIAKKHGEGKAIYSAISFLGNEQSWTLRPNWLWNDVINWLKSDYQLPIKDIQPIIELSKNTDIEKNLEKGVNWFLTSGILPKDDGSLGVYENVHSIRSEISKDLRPDCHAHTALLFYLYGEYTKEKKWTDLSANLLAYLFEEGYQDTDPDSVTYGFWKWFQSPKKKPDQIFSDDNGWVALVLLYLYRKTGKEEYKERGLLTAYALLNTQNKNGLRPECIREKELLDNGTSFFKNSTAASMNPHFESIVHAAFIQAYIVSKDERFKQAAYQGSLELLKNKENLKYMYSKTAGYSRFLLSLTQMYAISKDETIRRGLDEVIEYLSANQHEQGGIEESDNPDPERYGFEDTGVFQFNNEGIADQLYTNNFLVMNAWEASKATGDPAIKDLHEKLVSFISDIQITSAKKEFDGGWMRSFHLERGEYFGNNGDTGWGAYVIESGWTNAIILSGLLLSEMNQSLLD
;
A
#
# COMPACT_ATOMS: atom_id res chain seq x y z
N MET A 1 -19.86 39.50 -1.75
CA MET A 1 -20.33 38.22 -1.15
C MET A 1 -19.68 37.04 -1.87
N ILE A 2 -19.82 35.83 -1.34
CA ILE A 2 -19.32 34.58 -1.95
C ILE A 2 -20.51 33.62 -2.09
N ALA A 3 -20.86 33.29 -3.34
CA ALA A 3 -21.91 32.32 -3.63
C ALA A 3 -21.27 30.94 -3.83
N LEU A 4 -21.83 29.92 -3.16
CA LEU A 4 -21.54 28.52 -3.41
C LEU A 4 -22.80 27.81 -3.89
N VAL A 5 -22.74 27.26 -5.10
CA VAL A 5 -23.75 26.33 -5.63
C VAL A 5 -23.19 24.93 -5.53
N ASP A 6 -23.75 24.13 -4.63
CA ASP A 6 -23.31 22.76 -4.43
C ASP A 6 -24.44 21.86 -3.92
N LYS A 7 -24.91 20.98 -4.81
CA LYS A 7 -25.96 20.01 -4.51
C LYS A 7 -25.49 18.94 -3.53
N SER A 8 -24.24 18.49 -3.64
CA SER A 8 -23.68 17.40 -2.83
C SER A 8 -23.16 17.87 -1.47
N LYS A 9 -22.93 19.18 -1.31
CA LYS A 9 -22.34 19.84 -0.13
C LYS A 9 -20.87 19.49 0.11
N GLN A 10 -20.21 18.83 -0.84
CA GLN A 10 -18.81 18.42 -0.71
C GLN A 10 -17.87 19.63 -0.66
N MET A 11 -18.18 20.73 -1.36
CA MET A 11 -17.39 21.96 -1.34
C MET A 11 -17.54 22.78 -0.05
N ASN A 12 -18.51 22.47 0.81
CA ASN A 12 -18.80 23.27 2.01
C ASN A 12 -17.59 23.37 2.96
N ASP A 13 -16.81 22.29 3.03
CA ASP A 13 -15.64 22.21 3.90
C ASP A 13 -14.43 22.96 3.31
N PHE A 14 -14.49 23.31 2.02
CA PHE A 14 -13.38 23.92 1.29
C PHE A 14 -13.61 25.37 0.90
N VAL A 15 -14.84 25.89 0.87
CA VAL A 15 -15.14 27.24 0.40
C VAL A 15 -15.68 28.12 1.53
N ASP A 16 -15.11 29.30 1.71
CA ASP A 16 -15.62 30.31 2.67
C ASP A 16 -16.79 31.09 2.07
N PHE A 17 -17.99 30.49 2.00
CA PHE A 17 -19.15 31.12 1.37
C PHE A 17 -20.00 31.98 2.32
N THR A 18 -20.66 33.00 1.77
CA THR A 18 -21.68 33.79 2.48
C THR A 18 -23.10 33.37 2.12
N ASN A 19 -23.29 32.80 0.92
CA ASN A 19 -24.58 32.38 0.39
C ASN A 19 -24.42 30.97 -0.20
N PHE A 20 -25.32 30.07 0.17
CA PHE A 20 -25.32 28.69 -0.30
C PHE A 20 -26.61 28.37 -1.04
N PHE A 21 -26.44 27.76 -2.21
CA PHE A 21 -27.51 27.34 -3.10
C PHE A 21 -27.37 25.84 -3.37
N ARG A 22 -28.48 25.10 -3.25
CA ARG A 22 -28.49 23.66 -3.56
C ARG A 22 -28.74 23.38 -5.03
N ASP A 23 -29.39 24.33 -5.69
CA ASP A 23 -29.79 24.22 -7.08
C ASP A 23 -29.29 25.43 -7.86
N ILE A 24 -28.79 25.17 -9.06
CA ILE A 24 -28.21 26.20 -9.93
C ILE A 24 -29.25 27.24 -10.36
N GLY A 25 -30.52 26.86 -10.48
CA GLY A 25 -31.61 27.75 -10.81
C GLY A 25 -31.83 28.85 -9.77
N GLN A 26 -31.40 28.65 -8.52
CA GLN A 26 -31.51 29.69 -7.48
C GLN A 26 -30.61 30.90 -7.77
N LEU A 27 -29.52 30.74 -8.51
CA LEU A 27 -28.71 31.88 -8.96
C LEU A 27 -29.42 32.75 -10.01
N MET A 28 -30.44 32.21 -10.70
CA MET A 28 -31.20 32.99 -11.68
C MET A 28 -31.95 34.15 -11.05
N ASP A 29 -32.38 34.00 -9.79
CA ASP A 29 -33.14 35.03 -9.07
C ASP A 29 -32.23 36.07 -8.39
N GLU A 30 -30.92 35.84 -8.39
CA GLU A 30 -29.93 36.69 -7.75
C GLU A 30 -29.38 37.76 -8.71
N ASP A 31 -28.97 38.89 -8.13
CA ASP A 31 -28.10 39.87 -8.79
C ASP A 31 -26.64 39.49 -8.52
N LEU A 32 -26.02 38.88 -9.54
CA LEU A 32 -24.69 38.28 -9.44
C LEU A 32 -23.58 39.30 -9.16
N LEU A 33 -23.80 40.57 -9.48
CA LEU A 33 -22.82 41.64 -9.26
C LEU A 33 -22.61 41.99 -7.77
N ASN A 34 -23.50 41.52 -6.88
CA ASN A 34 -23.31 41.65 -5.44
C ASN A 34 -22.28 40.63 -4.87
N TYR A 35 -21.90 39.66 -5.68
CA TYR A 35 -20.88 38.67 -5.35
C TYR A 35 -19.52 39.12 -5.88
N LYS A 36 -18.45 38.73 -5.18
CA LYS A 36 -17.07 38.84 -5.68
C LYS A 36 -16.63 37.50 -6.26
N PHE A 37 -17.14 36.41 -5.68
CA PHE A 37 -16.83 35.05 -6.06
C PHE A 37 -18.10 34.23 -6.22
N ILE A 38 -18.15 33.41 -7.26
CA ILE A 38 -19.19 32.41 -7.48
C ILE A 38 -18.50 31.07 -7.70
N PHE A 39 -18.84 30.07 -6.88
CA PHE A 39 -18.39 28.70 -6.99
C PHE A 39 -19.55 27.81 -7.45
N ILE A 40 -19.30 26.97 -8.45
CA ILE A 40 -20.29 26.02 -8.96
C ILE A 40 -19.68 24.62 -8.93
N ASN A 41 -20.21 23.75 -8.06
CA ASN A 41 -19.98 22.32 -8.13
C ASN A 41 -20.89 21.71 -9.20
N GLY A 42 -20.33 21.43 -10.37
CA GLY A 42 -21.04 20.78 -11.47
C GLY A 42 -21.09 19.26 -11.39
N ASN A 43 -20.46 18.64 -10.39
CA ASN A 43 -20.39 17.18 -10.29
C ASN A 43 -21.65 16.60 -9.62
N ASP A 44 -22.52 15.96 -10.40
CA ASP A 44 -23.63 15.14 -9.88
C ASP A 44 -23.36 13.66 -10.16
N ASN A 45 -22.63 13.00 -9.25
CA ASN A 45 -22.25 11.59 -9.39
C ASN A 45 -21.57 11.27 -10.73
N GLY A 46 -20.67 12.15 -11.18
CA GLY A 46 -19.97 12.03 -12.45
C GLY A 46 -20.74 12.54 -13.66
N VAL A 47 -21.95 13.09 -13.50
CA VAL A 47 -22.68 13.78 -14.57
C VAL A 47 -22.34 15.29 -14.52
N PRO A 48 -21.73 15.86 -15.57
CA PRO A 48 -21.45 17.29 -15.62
C PRO A 48 -22.72 18.14 -15.67
N LEU A 49 -22.74 19.23 -14.91
CA LEU A 49 -23.85 20.17 -14.88
C LEU A 49 -23.92 20.96 -16.19
N LYS A 50 -25.09 20.96 -16.83
CA LYS A 50 -25.39 21.84 -17.95
C LYS A 50 -26.02 23.14 -17.45
N LEU A 51 -25.39 24.27 -17.76
CA LEU A 51 -25.90 25.58 -17.38
C LEU A 51 -27.01 26.05 -18.34
N PRO A 52 -28.13 26.60 -17.84
CA PRO A 52 -29.11 27.27 -18.69
C PRO A 52 -28.49 28.49 -19.39
N TYR A 53 -28.86 28.74 -20.65
CA TYR A 53 -28.30 29.85 -21.44
C TYR A 53 -28.44 31.22 -20.75
N GLU A 54 -29.61 31.51 -20.18
CA GLU A 54 -29.86 32.76 -19.46
C GLU A 54 -28.94 32.94 -18.25
N LEU A 55 -28.57 31.84 -17.57
CA LEU A 55 -27.59 31.89 -16.48
C LEU A 55 -26.19 32.16 -17.01
N VAL A 56 -25.83 31.52 -18.12
CA VAL A 56 -24.54 31.75 -18.78
C VAL A 56 -24.40 33.24 -19.09
N GLU A 57 -25.40 33.89 -19.70
CA GLU A 57 -25.38 35.34 -19.96
C GLU A 57 -25.13 36.17 -18.70
N LYS A 58 -25.80 35.86 -17.58
CA LYS A 58 -25.55 36.53 -16.29
C LYS A 58 -24.13 36.30 -15.77
N LEU A 59 -23.59 35.09 -15.94
CA LEU A 59 -22.23 34.77 -15.53
C LEU A 59 -21.17 35.46 -16.40
N TRP A 60 -21.44 35.67 -17.69
CA TRP A 60 -20.61 36.51 -18.55
C TRP A 60 -20.54 37.94 -18.02
N ASP A 61 -21.69 38.57 -17.75
CA ASP A 61 -21.76 39.92 -17.19
C ASP A 61 -21.06 40.02 -15.83
N PHE A 62 -21.24 39.02 -14.96
CA PHE A 62 -20.53 38.93 -13.68
C PHE A 62 -19.00 38.93 -13.85
N VAL A 63 -18.47 38.09 -14.74
CA VAL A 63 -17.03 38.00 -14.97
C VAL A 63 -16.51 39.26 -15.67
N ASP A 64 -17.25 39.81 -16.64
CA ASP A 64 -16.88 41.03 -17.35
C ASP A 64 -16.68 42.22 -16.38
N ASN A 65 -17.50 42.29 -15.32
CA ASN A 65 -17.45 43.33 -14.28
C ASN A 65 -16.53 42.97 -13.09
N GLY A 66 -15.51 42.14 -13.29
CA GLY A 66 -14.47 41.89 -12.28
C GLY A 66 -14.74 40.71 -11.35
N GLY A 67 -15.83 39.96 -11.57
CA GLY A 67 -16.16 38.75 -10.83
C GLY A 67 -15.15 37.62 -11.04
N ILE A 68 -14.98 36.79 -10.01
CA ILE A 68 -14.18 35.56 -10.08
C ILE A 68 -15.12 34.36 -10.04
N LEU A 69 -15.20 33.65 -11.17
CA LEU A 69 -16.04 32.46 -11.32
C LEU A 69 -15.17 31.21 -11.20
N TYR A 70 -15.52 30.30 -10.30
CA TYR A 70 -14.97 28.95 -10.24
C TYR A 70 -16.06 27.94 -10.62
N GLY A 71 -15.75 27.05 -11.56
CA GLY A 71 -16.63 25.95 -11.92
C GLY A 71 -15.84 24.66 -12.11
N GLU A 72 -16.26 23.59 -11.46
CA GLU A 72 -15.76 22.23 -11.77
C GLU A 72 -16.85 21.39 -12.40
N MET A 73 -16.47 20.48 -13.29
CA MET A 73 -17.40 19.51 -13.90
C MET A 73 -18.63 20.17 -14.57
N ILE A 74 -18.44 21.33 -15.21
CA ILE A 74 -19.47 22.00 -16.01
C ILE A 74 -19.42 21.48 -17.45
N ASN A 75 -20.57 21.14 -18.02
CA ASN A 75 -20.67 20.76 -19.43
C ASN A 75 -20.29 21.94 -20.33
N CYS A 76 -19.28 21.75 -21.18
CA CYS A 76 -18.76 22.74 -22.11
C CYS A 76 -18.94 22.31 -23.58
N ASP A 77 -20.01 21.56 -23.88
CA ASP A 77 -20.35 21.11 -25.23
C ASP A 77 -20.77 22.29 -26.15
N ASP A 78 -21.45 23.28 -25.58
CA ASP A 78 -21.92 24.47 -26.28
C ASP A 78 -20.88 25.60 -26.33
N PHE A 79 -21.05 26.53 -27.28
CA PHE A 79 -20.14 27.66 -27.46
C PHE A 79 -20.18 28.67 -26.30
N PRO A 80 -21.33 29.12 -25.81
CA PRO A 80 -21.39 30.10 -24.71
C PRO A 80 -20.62 29.66 -23.46
N THR A 81 -20.84 28.43 -23.00
CA THR A 81 -20.21 27.89 -21.78
C THR A 81 -18.73 27.61 -22.01
N SER A 82 -18.37 26.98 -23.13
CA SER A 82 -16.95 26.74 -23.46
C SER A 82 -16.14 28.02 -23.57
N ARG A 83 -16.71 29.09 -24.15
CA ARG A 83 -16.05 30.39 -24.29
C ARG A 83 -15.96 31.13 -22.96
N LEU A 84 -16.91 30.97 -22.04
CA LEU A 84 -16.85 31.57 -20.71
C LEU A 84 -15.63 31.04 -19.95
N PHE A 85 -15.54 29.70 -19.87
CA PHE A 85 -14.51 28.99 -19.11
C PHE A 85 -13.18 28.82 -19.85
N GLY A 86 -13.16 29.00 -21.17
CA GLY A 86 -11.95 28.82 -21.98
C GLY A 86 -11.62 27.36 -22.32
N PHE A 87 -12.55 26.43 -22.09
CA PHE A 87 -12.39 25.00 -22.29
C PHE A 87 -13.41 24.48 -23.30
N LYS A 88 -12.96 23.75 -24.32
CA LYS A 88 -13.84 23.06 -25.26
C LYS A 88 -13.87 21.57 -24.94
N GLN A 89 -15.07 21.07 -24.62
CA GLN A 89 -15.29 19.64 -24.42
C GLN A 89 -15.36 18.91 -25.76
N ASP A 90 -14.64 17.80 -25.86
CA ASP A 90 -14.60 16.94 -27.05
C ASP A 90 -15.34 15.62 -26.87
N PHE A 91 -15.29 15.05 -25.66
CA PHE A 91 -15.84 13.74 -25.36
C PHE A 91 -16.76 13.77 -24.14
N ASN A 92 -17.51 12.68 -23.96
CA ASN A 92 -18.26 12.45 -22.73
C ASN A 92 -17.31 12.28 -21.54
N VAL A 93 -17.84 12.51 -20.34
CA VAL A 93 -17.13 12.30 -19.08
C VAL A 93 -16.60 10.87 -18.97
N THR A 94 -15.38 10.73 -18.47
CA THR A 94 -14.78 9.43 -18.13
C THR A 94 -14.48 9.39 -16.63
N ASN A 95 -14.63 8.23 -16.00
CA ASN A 95 -14.18 8.04 -14.62
C ASN A 95 -12.78 7.43 -14.65
N ARG A 96 -11.85 8.06 -13.93
CA ARG A 96 -10.46 7.62 -13.86
C ARG A 96 -10.03 7.36 -12.42
N ARG A 97 -9.04 6.49 -12.24
CA ARG A 97 -8.54 6.06 -10.93
C ARG A 97 -7.02 6.16 -10.91
N LEU A 98 -6.47 6.75 -9.84
CA LEU A 98 -5.02 6.92 -9.65
C LEU A 98 -4.33 7.57 -10.86
N GLU A 99 -5.02 8.51 -11.52
CA GLU A 99 -4.41 9.27 -12.60
C GLU A 99 -3.43 10.27 -12.04
N LYS A 100 -2.34 10.49 -12.78
CA LYS A 100 -1.37 11.51 -12.42
C LYS A 100 -1.72 12.83 -13.10
N LEU A 101 -1.69 13.89 -12.31
CA LEU A 101 -1.77 15.27 -12.78
C LEU A 101 -0.36 15.86 -12.75
N VAL A 102 -0.06 16.80 -13.64
CA VAL A 102 1.20 17.53 -13.67
C VAL A 102 0.95 19.02 -13.52
N ILE A 103 1.77 19.68 -12.69
CA ILE A 103 1.81 21.14 -12.59
C ILE A 103 2.36 21.71 -13.91
N SER A 104 1.58 22.55 -14.57
CA SER A 104 1.90 23.04 -15.93
C SER A 104 2.87 24.23 -15.94
N LYS A 105 2.98 24.97 -14.83
CA LYS A 105 3.84 26.16 -14.70
C LYS A 105 4.34 26.38 -13.27
N ASP A 106 5.43 27.12 -13.15
CA ASP A 106 5.97 27.51 -11.84
C ASP A 106 5.08 28.52 -11.12
N SER A 107 5.09 28.42 -9.80
CA SER A 107 4.61 29.44 -8.86
C SER A 107 5.54 29.53 -7.66
N ASP A 108 5.17 30.36 -6.69
CA ASP A 108 5.86 30.44 -5.40
C ASP A 108 5.65 29.16 -4.55
N PHE A 109 4.64 28.34 -4.87
CA PHE A 109 4.27 27.14 -4.12
C PHE A 109 4.53 25.84 -4.89
N CYS A 110 4.33 25.84 -6.21
CA CYS A 110 4.47 24.67 -7.06
C CYS A 110 5.55 24.87 -8.12
N LYS A 111 6.17 23.78 -8.56
CA LYS A 111 7.13 23.74 -9.67
C LYS A 111 6.55 22.96 -10.84
N LYS A 112 6.80 23.48 -12.05
CA LYS A 112 6.43 22.81 -13.28
C LYS A 112 6.98 21.38 -13.28
N GLY A 113 6.15 20.43 -13.70
CA GLY A 113 6.52 19.03 -13.77
C GLY A 113 6.23 18.23 -12.50
N GLN A 114 5.92 18.87 -11.36
CA GLN A 114 5.51 18.13 -10.16
C GLN A 114 4.23 17.33 -10.41
N LEU A 115 4.21 16.10 -9.91
CA LEU A 115 3.14 15.13 -10.12
C LEU A 115 2.24 15.04 -8.89
N LEU A 116 0.93 15.08 -9.12
CA LEU A 116 -0.10 14.79 -8.14
C LEU A 116 -0.84 13.52 -8.53
N GLU A 117 -1.59 12.95 -7.60
CA GLU A 117 -2.49 11.84 -7.87
C GLU A 117 -3.95 12.27 -7.73
N TRP A 118 -4.81 11.73 -8.59
CA TRP A 118 -6.22 12.05 -8.63
C TRP A 118 -7.09 10.86 -9.05
N HIS A 119 -8.34 10.83 -8.56
CA HIS A 119 -9.39 9.87 -8.90
C HIS A 119 -10.70 10.65 -9.03
N GLY A 120 -11.44 10.39 -10.09
CA GLY A 120 -12.81 10.88 -10.21
C GLY A 120 -13.29 10.99 -11.64
N PRO A 121 -14.38 11.73 -11.84
CA PRO A 121 -14.89 12.04 -13.17
C PRO A 121 -14.05 13.15 -13.83
N PHE A 122 -13.71 12.96 -15.09
CA PHE A 122 -12.87 13.82 -15.91
C PHE A 122 -13.57 14.12 -17.24
N ILE A 123 -13.64 15.41 -17.60
CA ILE A 123 -14.15 15.89 -18.88
C ILE A 123 -12.96 16.10 -19.82
N THR A 124 -12.88 15.28 -20.87
CA THR A 124 -11.83 15.43 -21.89
C THR A 124 -12.13 16.59 -22.84
N GLY A 125 -11.11 17.40 -23.12
CA GLY A 125 -11.20 18.54 -24.02
C GLY A 125 -9.88 19.27 -24.17
N PHE A 126 -9.93 20.50 -24.69
CA PHE A 126 -8.76 21.36 -24.87
C PHE A 126 -9.01 22.79 -24.45
N ALA A 127 -7.93 23.49 -24.09
CA ALA A 127 -7.94 24.92 -23.88
C ALA A 127 -7.85 25.66 -25.22
N PHE A 128 -8.56 26.77 -25.40
CA PHE A 128 -8.47 27.54 -26.64
C PHE A 128 -7.08 28.22 -26.77
N ASP A 129 -6.18 27.60 -27.52
CA ASP A 129 -4.78 28.02 -27.68
C ASP A 129 -4.58 29.34 -28.49
N ILE A 130 -5.69 30.00 -28.88
CA ILE A 130 -5.68 31.11 -29.86
C ILE A 130 -5.81 32.49 -29.17
N THR A 131 -6.05 32.54 -27.85
CA THR A 131 -6.21 33.79 -27.10
C THR A 131 -5.21 33.86 -25.95
N PHE A 132 -4.47 34.97 -25.84
CA PHE A 132 -3.45 35.24 -24.78
C PHE A 132 -4.00 35.28 -23.34
N ASP A 133 -5.28 34.97 -23.14
CA ASP A 133 -6.00 35.14 -21.88
C ASP A 133 -6.24 33.82 -21.13
N ILE A 134 -5.73 32.68 -21.61
CA ILE A 134 -5.92 31.37 -20.97
C ILE A 134 -4.59 30.81 -20.47
N GLU A 135 -4.60 30.35 -19.21
CA GLU A 135 -3.48 29.70 -18.55
C GLU A 135 -3.85 28.28 -18.15
N ARG A 136 -3.03 27.30 -18.54
CA ARG A 136 -3.11 25.92 -18.02
C ARG A 136 -2.37 25.90 -16.67
N LEU A 137 -3.07 25.47 -15.62
CA LEU A 137 -2.51 25.39 -14.27
C LEU A 137 -2.05 23.97 -13.97
N MET A 138 -2.88 23.00 -14.34
CA MET A 138 -2.60 21.59 -14.22
C MET A 138 -3.10 20.85 -15.44
N ASP A 139 -2.38 19.80 -15.79
CA ASP A 139 -2.71 18.90 -16.88
C ASP A 139 -2.83 17.47 -16.38
N ILE A 140 -3.56 16.64 -17.10
CA ILE A 140 -3.64 15.19 -16.92
C ILE A 140 -2.85 14.52 -18.04
N GLY A 141 -2.14 13.45 -17.71
CA GLY A 141 -1.35 12.69 -18.68
C GLY A 141 -0.93 11.33 -18.11
N HIS A 142 -0.26 10.55 -18.95
CA HIS A 142 0.26 9.24 -18.56
C HIS A 142 1.71 9.35 -18.08
N PHE A 143 1.89 9.45 -16.76
CA PHE A 143 3.20 9.58 -16.13
C PHE A 143 3.58 8.32 -15.35
N ARG A 144 4.88 7.99 -15.34
CA ARG A 144 5.40 6.84 -14.60
C ARG A 144 6.11 7.30 -13.34
N GLU A 145 6.80 8.43 -13.39
CA GLU A 145 7.65 8.99 -12.34
C GLU A 145 6.88 9.26 -11.05
N THR A 146 7.58 9.23 -9.91
CA THR A 146 6.97 9.35 -8.58
C THR A 146 6.62 10.79 -8.22
N HIS A 147 7.58 11.72 -8.27
CA HIS A 147 7.37 13.11 -7.79
C HIS A 147 7.26 14.15 -8.91
N SER A 148 7.96 13.93 -10.02
CA SER A 148 8.02 14.91 -11.10
C SER A 148 8.37 14.29 -12.43
N THR A 149 7.95 14.95 -13.51
CA THR A 149 8.25 14.57 -14.90
C THR A 149 8.74 15.78 -15.70
N GLU A 150 9.54 15.52 -16.73
CA GLU A 150 9.83 16.52 -17.77
C GLU A 150 8.77 16.55 -18.88
N ALA A 151 7.90 15.54 -18.92
CA ALA A 151 6.82 15.44 -19.91
C ALA A 151 5.71 16.47 -19.65
N THR A 152 5.03 16.87 -20.71
CA THR A 152 3.85 17.72 -20.64
C THR A 152 2.58 16.88 -20.60
N GLY A 153 1.54 17.33 -19.89
CA GLY A 153 0.26 16.62 -19.87
C GLY A 153 -0.53 16.76 -21.16
N ASP A 154 -1.28 15.71 -21.47
CA ASP A 154 -2.04 15.54 -22.70
C ASP A 154 -3.28 16.44 -22.75
N TYR A 155 -3.99 16.55 -21.62
CA TYR A 155 -5.24 17.32 -21.53
C TYR A 155 -5.21 18.31 -20.35
N PRO A 156 -5.87 19.47 -20.45
CA PRO A 156 -5.97 20.39 -19.33
C PRO A 156 -6.91 19.85 -18.24
N ALA A 157 -6.44 19.86 -17.00
CA ALA A 157 -7.21 19.49 -15.81
C ALA A 157 -7.78 20.73 -15.12
N ILE A 158 -6.97 21.78 -14.93
CA ILE A 158 -7.42 23.08 -14.42
C ILE A 158 -6.85 24.19 -15.29
N ILE A 159 -7.73 25.10 -15.71
CA ILE A 159 -7.36 26.30 -16.47
C ILE A 159 -7.93 27.55 -15.81
N ALA A 160 -7.24 28.67 -16.01
CA ALA A 160 -7.74 29.99 -15.67
C ALA A 160 -7.81 30.86 -16.93
N LYS A 161 -8.97 31.46 -17.16
CA LYS A 161 -9.21 32.39 -18.26
C LYS A 161 -9.48 33.78 -17.72
N LYS A 162 -8.71 34.77 -18.16
CA LYS A 162 -9.05 36.18 -17.98
C LYS A 162 -10.17 36.55 -18.95
N HIS A 163 -11.16 37.29 -18.46
CA HIS A 163 -12.27 37.72 -19.27
C HIS A 163 -12.85 39.03 -18.72
N GLY A 164 -12.95 40.06 -19.57
CA GLY A 164 -13.23 41.42 -19.13
C GLY A 164 -12.28 41.88 -18.02
N GLU A 165 -12.84 42.42 -16.94
CA GLU A 165 -12.09 42.81 -15.74
C GLU A 165 -11.87 41.64 -14.75
N GLY A 166 -12.60 40.53 -14.93
CA GLY A 166 -12.59 39.36 -14.05
C GLY A 166 -11.86 38.16 -14.64
N LYS A 167 -12.19 36.98 -14.09
CA LYS A 167 -11.63 35.70 -14.52
C LYS A 167 -12.57 34.52 -14.24
N ALA A 168 -12.47 33.48 -15.06
CA ALA A 168 -13.09 32.19 -14.86
C ALA A 168 -12.01 31.12 -14.65
N ILE A 169 -12.10 30.36 -13.57
CA ILE A 169 -11.29 29.17 -13.30
C ILE A 169 -12.17 27.95 -13.53
N TYR A 170 -11.70 27.07 -14.41
CA TYR A 170 -12.41 25.86 -14.80
C TYR A 170 -11.61 24.63 -14.39
N SER A 171 -12.28 23.69 -13.74
CA SER A 171 -11.73 22.36 -13.45
C SER A 171 -12.49 21.30 -14.24
N ALA A 172 -11.77 20.62 -15.12
CA ALA A 172 -12.26 19.48 -15.89
C ALA A 172 -12.37 18.20 -15.06
N ILE A 173 -11.89 18.23 -13.83
CA ILE A 173 -11.92 17.15 -12.84
C ILE A 173 -12.80 17.57 -11.67
N SER A 174 -13.31 16.62 -10.89
CA SER A 174 -13.84 16.97 -9.56
C SER A 174 -12.70 17.18 -8.59
N PHE A 175 -12.48 18.43 -8.18
CA PHE A 175 -11.40 18.86 -7.31
C PHE A 175 -11.90 19.13 -5.89
N LEU A 176 -12.63 20.22 -5.68
CA LEU A 176 -13.16 20.59 -4.35
C LEU A 176 -14.47 19.84 -4.02
N GLY A 177 -15.22 19.42 -5.05
CA GLY A 177 -16.50 18.72 -4.90
C GLY A 177 -16.38 17.19 -4.90
N ASN A 178 -15.17 16.64 -4.75
CA ASN A 178 -14.92 15.21 -4.90
C ASN A 178 -15.46 14.40 -3.70
N GLU A 179 -16.40 13.47 -3.95
CA GLU A 179 -17.02 12.64 -2.91
C GLU A 179 -16.04 11.66 -2.24
N GLN A 180 -14.96 11.31 -2.94
CA GLN A 180 -13.83 10.59 -2.37
C GLN A 180 -12.73 11.60 -2.09
N SER A 181 -12.96 12.46 -1.10
CA SER A 181 -12.07 13.55 -0.66
C SER A 181 -10.62 13.13 -0.33
N TRP A 182 -10.30 11.82 -0.44
CA TRP A 182 -9.09 11.18 0.05
C TRP A 182 -8.80 9.85 -0.68
N THR A 183 -8.53 9.79 -1.98
CA THR A 183 -7.71 8.63 -2.43
C THR A 183 -6.26 8.79 -1.97
N LEU A 184 -6.07 8.99 -0.65
CA LEU A 184 -4.84 9.02 0.11
C LEU A 184 -3.70 9.74 -0.61
N ARG A 185 -4.02 10.88 -1.21
CA ARG A 185 -3.12 11.65 -2.08
C ARG A 185 -2.07 12.36 -1.24
N PRO A 186 -0.97 12.83 -1.86
CA PRO A 186 0.00 13.67 -1.16
C PRO A 186 -0.65 15.00 -0.72
N ASN A 187 -1.04 15.12 0.55
CA ASN A 187 -1.78 16.29 1.04
C ASN A 187 -0.92 17.54 0.96
N TRP A 188 0.39 17.40 1.20
CA TRP A 188 1.35 18.51 1.09
C TRP A 188 1.26 19.21 -0.28
N LEU A 189 1.28 18.46 -1.39
CA LEU A 189 1.32 19.04 -2.73
C LEU A 189 -0.04 19.57 -3.16
N TRP A 190 -1.12 18.92 -2.75
CA TRP A 190 -2.46 19.47 -2.94
C TRP A 190 -2.68 20.77 -2.17
N ASN A 191 -2.13 20.89 -0.95
CA ASN A 191 -2.15 22.13 -0.19
C ASN A 191 -1.26 23.22 -0.80
N ASP A 192 -0.14 22.86 -1.44
CA ASP A 192 0.64 23.80 -2.24
C ASP A 192 -0.18 24.36 -3.42
N VAL A 193 -0.96 23.51 -4.11
CA VAL A 193 -1.89 23.96 -5.17
C VAL A 193 -2.98 24.87 -4.62
N ILE A 194 -3.55 24.54 -3.45
CA ILE A 194 -4.54 25.38 -2.77
C ILE A 194 -3.94 26.76 -2.44
N ASN A 195 -2.73 26.81 -1.87
CA ASN A 195 -2.03 28.06 -1.55
C ASN A 195 -1.72 28.89 -2.80
N TRP A 196 -1.32 28.21 -3.88
CA TRP A 196 -1.14 28.84 -5.18
C TRP A 196 -2.44 29.49 -5.69
N LEU A 197 -3.56 28.76 -5.63
CA LEU A 197 -4.87 29.28 -6.04
C LEU A 197 -5.36 30.45 -5.17
N LYS A 198 -5.07 30.43 -3.86
CA LYS A 198 -5.36 31.56 -2.95
C LYS A 198 -4.53 32.79 -3.30
N SER A 199 -3.23 32.62 -3.54
CA SER A 199 -2.30 33.72 -3.82
C SER A 199 -2.59 34.39 -5.16
N ASP A 200 -2.56 33.61 -6.24
CA ASP A 200 -2.51 34.15 -7.60
C ASP A 200 -3.92 34.40 -8.17
N TYR A 201 -4.90 33.63 -7.70
CA TYR A 201 -6.28 33.67 -8.19
C TYR A 201 -7.27 34.19 -7.14
N GLN A 202 -6.81 34.51 -5.93
CA GLN A 202 -7.61 35.08 -4.83
C GLN A 202 -8.79 34.19 -4.42
N LEU A 203 -8.75 32.88 -4.70
CA LEU A 203 -9.87 31.99 -4.39
C LEU A 203 -10.05 31.87 -2.86
N PRO A 204 -11.25 32.14 -2.30
CA PRO A 204 -11.54 32.02 -0.87
C PRO A 204 -11.78 30.56 -0.48
N ILE A 205 -10.72 29.75 -0.56
CA ILE A 205 -10.75 28.32 -0.26
C ILE A 205 -9.89 27.98 0.96
N LYS A 206 -10.20 26.86 1.63
CA LYS A 206 -9.52 26.34 2.81
C LYS A 206 -8.53 25.23 2.43
N ASP A 207 -7.59 24.99 3.32
CA ASP A 207 -6.63 23.89 3.19
C ASP A 207 -7.34 22.54 3.34
N ILE A 208 -6.89 21.56 2.57
CA ILE A 208 -7.38 20.19 2.64
C ILE A 208 -6.86 19.58 3.94
N GLN A 209 -7.78 19.22 4.82
CA GLN A 209 -7.46 18.49 6.04
C GLN A 209 -7.20 17.02 5.70
N PRO A 210 -6.09 16.43 6.16
CA PRO A 210 -5.77 15.05 5.86
C PRO A 210 -6.78 14.11 6.55
N ILE A 211 -7.24 13.08 5.83
CA ILE A 211 -8.16 12.07 6.39
C ILE A 211 -7.43 11.08 7.32
N ILE A 212 -6.13 10.95 7.12
CA ILE A 212 -5.25 10.14 7.94
C ILE A 212 -4.17 11.04 8.55
N GLU A 213 -3.93 10.88 9.84
CA GLU A 213 -2.86 11.55 10.56
C GLU A 213 -1.91 10.49 11.12
N LEU A 214 -0.67 10.87 11.39
CA LEU A 214 0.28 10.01 12.10
C LEU A 214 0.01 10.11 13.60
N SER A 215 0.04 8.98 14.31
CA SER A 215 -0.12 8.94 15.76
C SER A 215 0.96 9.76 16.49
N LYS A 216 2.17 9.83 15.89
CA LYS A 216 3.37 10.42 16.49
C LYS A 216 3.66 9.89 17.89
N ASN A 217 3.25 8.64 18.13
CA ASN A 217 3.31 8.00 19.41
C ASN A 217 4.40 6.92 19.40
N THR A 218 5.40 7.08 20.26
CA THR A 218 6.47 6.10 20.43
C THR A 218 6.23 5.15 21.60
N ASP A 219 5.09 5.27 22.29
CA ASP A 219 4.65 4.34 23.33
C ASP A 219 4.17 3.02 22.71
N ILE A 220 5.03 2.01 22.78
CA ILE A 220 4.82 0.70 22.14
C ILE A 220 3.56 0.02 22.68
N GLU A 221 3.26 0.12 23.99
CA GLU A 221 2.07 -0.52 24.58
C GLU A 221 0.79 0.04 23.93
N LYS A 222 0.71 1.37 23.77
CA LYS A 222 -0.42 2.01 23.09
C LYS A 222 -0.48 1.66 21.61
N ASN A 223 0.66 1.55 20.93
CA ASN A 223 0.68 1.20 19.51
C ASN A 223 0.21 -0.25 19.29
N LEU A 224 0.61 -1.16 20.19
CA LEU A 224 0.12 -2.54 20.22
C LEU A 224 -1.39 -2.60 20.45
N GLU A 225 -1.88 -1.90 21.49
CA GLU A 225 -3.32 -1.84 21.78
C GLU A 225 -4.11 -1.28 20.57
N LYS A 226 -3.62 -0.18 19.99
CA LYS A 226 -4.25 0.46 18.85
C LYS A 226 -4.26 -0.44 17.61
N GLY A 227 -3.14 -1.10 17.31
CA GLY A 227 -3.03 -2.00 16.16
C GLY A 227 -3.88 -3.26 16.32
N VAL A 228 -3.98 -3.81 17.54
CA VAL A 228 -4.90 -4.93 17.82
C VAL A 228 -6.36 -4.48 17.72
N ASN A 229 -6.70 -3.29 18.22
CA ASN A 229 -8.04 -2.73 18.10
C ASN A 229 -8.44 -2.49 16.64
N TRP A 230 -7.49 -2.11 15.76
CA TRP A 230 -7.76 -1.99 14.33
C TRP A 230 -8.35 -3.26 13.74
N PHE A 231 -7.85 -4.46 14.10
CA PHE A 231 -8.44 -5.73 13.62
C PHE A 231 -9.90 -5.89 14.02
N LEU A 232 -10.27 -5.44 15.22
CA LEU A 232 -11.63 -5.54 15.76
C LEU A 232 -12.58 -4.49 15.17
N THR A 233 -12.08 -3.29 14.86
CA THR A 233 -12.95 -2.15 14.50
C THR A 233 -13.00 -1.84 13.01
N SER A 234 -11.99 -2.24 12.24
CA SER A 234 -11.88 -1.95 10.81
C SER A 234 -12.86 -2.72 9.92
N GLY A 235 -13.39 -3.85 10.42
CA GLY A 235 -14.16 -4.81 9.63
C GLY A 235 -13.30 -5.81 8.84
N ILE A 236 -11.97 -5.81 9.05
CA ILE A 236 -11.07 -6.81 8.45
C ILE A 236 -11.29 -8.22 9.02
N LEU A 237 -11.71 -8.32 10.29
CA LEU A 237 -12.26 -9.55 10.85
C LEU A 237 -13.76 -9.62 10.51
N PRO A 238 -14.23 -10.63 9.76
CA PRO A 238 -15.66 -10.80 9.51
C PRO A 238 -16.44 -11.07 10.80
N LYS A 239 -15.75 -11.58 11.84
CA LYS A 239 -16.26 -11.78 13.19
C LYS A 239 -15.12 -11.63 14.19
N ASP A 240 -15.36 -10.88 15.25
CA ASP A 240 -14.33 -10.45 16.24
C ASP A 240 -13.57 -11.60 16.91
N ASP A 241 -14.17 -12.80 17.01
CA ASP A 241 -13.52 -13.98 17.57
C ASP A 241 -12.68 -14.78 16.56
N GLY A 242 -12.55 -14.30 15.33
CA GLY A 242 -11.75 -14.91 14.27
C GLY A 242 -12.35 -16.20 13.67
N SER A 243 -13.54 -16.62 14.10
CA SER A 243 -14.12 -17.90 13.66
C SER A 243 -14.58 -17.92 12.20
N LEU A 244 -14.51 -16.79 11.49
CA LEU A 244 -14.82 -16.67 10.06
C LEU A 244 -13.59 -16.23 9.25
N GLY A 245 -12.40 -16.39 9.82
CA GLY A 245 -11.15 -16.00 9.17
C GLY A 245 -10.83 -14.50 9.33
N VAL A 246 -9.92 -14.03 8.48
CA VAL A 246 -9.50 -12.63 8.37
C VAL A 246 -9.37 -12.25 6.89
N TYR A 247 -9.97 -11.12 6.52
CA TYR A 247 -9.89 -10.58 5.17
C TYR A 247 -8.48 -10.05 4.87
N GLU A 248 -8.11 -10.05 3.59
CA GLU A 248 -6.75 -9.71 3.16
C GLU A 248 -6.39 -8.26 3.46
N ASN A 249 -7.14 -7.27 2.93
CA ASN A 249 -6.71 -5.88 3.04
C ASN A 249 -7.84 -4.85 3.00
N VAL A 250 -7.49 -3.61 3.34
CA VAL A 250 -8.16 -2.41 2.83
C VAL A 250 -7.53 -2.06 1.49
N HIS A 251 -8.34 -2.08 0.43
CA HIS A 251 -7.86 -1.98 -0.94
C HIS A 251 -7.30 -0.58 -1.24
N SER A 252 -6.10 -0.48 -1.83
CA SER A 252 -5.39 0.78 -2.12
C SER A 252 -6.22 1.80 -2.92
N ILE A 253 -6.95 1.33 -3.93
CA ILE A 253 -7.76 2.18 -4.83
C ILE A 253 -9.17 2.45 -4.31
N ARG A 254 -9.87 1.38 -3.90
CA ARG A 254 -11.29 1.44 -3.53
C ARG A 254 -11.48 1.86 -2.09
N SER A 255 -10.44 1.74 -1.27
CA SER A 255 -10.44 2.19 0.11
C SER A 255 -11.50 1.48 0.98
N GLU A 256 -11.88 0.27 0.55
CA GLU A 256 -12.83 -0.61 1.22
C GLU A 256 -12.17 -1.98 1.47
N ILE A 257 -12.75 -2.75 2.39
CA ILE A 257 -12.26 -4.09 2.74
C ILE A 257 -12.39 -5.03 1.52
N SER A 258 -11.27 -5.59 1.07
CA SER A 258 -11.26 -6.70 0.12
C SER A 258 -11.52 -7.99 0.86
N LYS A 259 -12.56 -8.72 0.44
CA LYS A 259 -13.05 -9.92 1.14
C LYS A 259 -12.33 -11.20 0.75
N ASP A 260 -11.15 -11.07 0.17
CA ASP A 260 -10.28 -12.18 -0.17
C ASP A 260 -9.70 -12.79 1.11
N LEU A 261 -9.50 -14.11 1.09
CA LEU A 261 -9.01 -14.88 2.23
C LEU A 261 -7.81 -15.71 1.80
N ARG A 262 -6.67 -15.51 2.46
CA ARG A 262 -5.41 -16.20 2.15
C ARG A 262 -4.80 -16.88 3.39
N PRO A 263 -4.27 -18.12 3.28
CA PRO A 263 -3.76 -18.86 4.44
C PRO A 263 -2.59 -18.24 5.19
N ASP A 264 -1.66 -17.63 4.48
CA ASP A 264 -0.54 -16.87 5.00
C ASP A 264 -1.01 -15.66 5.84
N CYS A 265 -2.00 -14.90 5.36
CA CYS A 265 -2.58 -13.78 6.11
C CYS A 265 -3.24 -14.25 7.42
N HIS A 266 -3.94 -15.38 7.37
CA HIS A 266 -4.51 -16.02 8.56
C HIS A 266 -3.41 -16.49 9.52
N ALA A 267 -2.34 -17.10 9.01
CA ALA A 267 -1.23 -17.58 9.81
C ALA A 267 -0.51 -16.42 10.52
N HIS A 268 -0.19 -15.32 9.82
CA HIS A 268 0.39 -14.12 10.43
C HIS A 268 -0.51 -13.53 11.50
N THR A 269 -1.81 -13.41 11.23
CA THR A 269 -2.77 -12.87 12.18
C THR A 269 -2.94 -13.79 13.39
N ALA A 270 -2.92 -15.12 13.19
CA ALA A 270 -2.92 -16.08 14.28
C ALA A 270 -1.65 -16.00 15.14
N LEU A 271 -0.47 -15.78 14.53
CA LEU A 271 0.77 -15.54 15.26
C LEU A 271 0.66 -14.28 16.13
N LEU A 272 0.19 -13.16 15.56
CA LEU A 272 -0.07 -11.92 16.28
C LEU A 272 -0.94 -12.17 17.52
N PHE A 273 -2.14 -12.72 17.34
CA PHE A 273 -3.07 -12.86 18.46
C PHE A 273 -2.59 -13.86 19.52
N TYR A 274 -1.81 -14.86 19.12
CA TYR A 274 -1.13 -15.72 20.08
C TYR A 274 -0.13 -14.92 20.94
N LEU A 275 0.78 -14.18 20.29
CA LEU A 275 1.79 -13.36 20.96
C LEU A 275 1.14 -12.28 21.85
N TYR A 276 0.05 -11.67 21.39
CA TYR A 276 -0.67 -10.66 22.16
C TYR A 276 -1.38 -11.26 23.38
N GLY A 277 -1.92 -12.48 23.25
CA GLY A 277 -2.44 -13.23 24.38
C GLY A 277 -1.37 -13.59 25.41
N GLU A 278 -0.18 -13.94 24.95
CA GLU A 278 0.98 -14.17 25.83
C GLU A 278 1.46 -12.87 26.49
N TYR A 279 1.43 -11.74 25.79
CA TYR A 279 1.83 -10.43 26.34
C TYR A 279 0.83 -9.96 27.41
N THR A 280 -0.46 -9.94 27.09
CA THR A 280 -1.54 -9.44 27.98
C THR A 280 -1.97 -10.44 29.04
N LYS A 281 -1.59 -11.72 28.91
CA LYS A 281 -2.08 -12.84 29.72
C LYS A 281 -3.60 -13.05 29.64
N GLU A 282 -4.22 -12.66 28.53
CA GLU A 282 -5.64 -12.85 28.28
C GLU A 282 -5.91 -13.98 27.29
N LYS A 283 -6.63 -15.00 27.76
CA LYS A 283 -6.96 -16.21 26.96
C LYS A 283 -7.76 -15.91 25.69
N LYS A 284 -8.59 -14.85 25.69
CA LYS A 284 -9.45 -14.49 24.55
C LYS A 284 -8.65 -14.30 23.24
N TRP A 285 -7.43 -13.78 23.33
CA TRP A 285 -6.57 -13.57 22.16
C TRP A 285 -5.96 -14.89 21.66
N THR A 286 -5.53 -15.76 22.56
CA THR A 286 -5.08 -17.11 22.18
C THR A 286 -6.21 -17.97 21.60
N ASP A 287 -7.46 -17.73 22.02
CA ASP A 287 -8.65 -18.38 21.46
C ASP A 287 -8.95 -17.85 20.05
N LEU A 288 -8.85 -16.53 19.83
CA LEU A 288 -8.96 -15.92 18.50
C LEU A 288 -7.90 -16.49 17.54
N SER A 289 -6.64 -16.57 17.98
CA SER A 289 -5.55 -17.22 17.22
C SER A 289 -5.91 -18.66 16.82
N ALA A 290 -6.46 -19.44 17.75
CA ALA A 290 -6.88 -20.81 17.47
C ALA A 290 -8.03 -20.89 16.46
N ASN A 291 -9.00 -19.98 16.55
CA ASN A 291 -10.15 -19.93 15.65
C ASN A 291 -9.73 -19.60 14.21
N LEU A 292 -8.77 -18.69 14.02
CA LEU A 292 -8.24 -18.37 12.69
C LEU A 292 -7.59 -19.57 12.01
N LEU A 293 -6.83 -20.38 12.75
CA LEU A 293 -6.21 -21.59 12.20
C LEU A 293 -7.24 -22.71 12.00
N ALA A 294 -8.18 -22.87 12.91
CA ALA A 294 -9.28 -23.83 12.76
C ALA A 294 -10.09 -23.56 11.49
N TYR A 295 -10.39 -22.28 11.20
CA TYR A 295 -11.04 -21.88 9.96
C TYR A 295 -10.30 -22.39 8.72
N LEU A 296 -8.97 -22.23 8.65
CA LEU A 296 -8.18 -22.73 7.52
C LEU A 296 -8.27 -24.27 7.36
N PHE A 297 -8.31 -24.99 8.47
CA PHE A 297 -8.36 -26.45 8.47
C PHE A 297 -9.75 -26.96 8.04
N GLU A 298 -10.81 -26.34 8.56
CA GLU A 298 -12.20 -26.71 8.32
C GLU A 298 -12.65 -26.38 6.88
N GLU A 299 -12.22 -25.24 6.34
CA GLU A 299 -12.52 -24.81 4.97
C GLU A 299 -11.64 -25.52 3.90
N GLY A 300 -10.77 -26.42 4.33
CA GLY A 300 -9.99 -27.27 3.42
C GLY A 300 -9.00 -26.48 2.56
N TYR A 301 -8.30 -25.51 3.13
CA TYR A 301 -7.24 -24.78 2.43
C TYR A 301 -6.00 -25.64 2.19
N GLN A 302 -5.66 -26.55 3.11
CA GLN A 302 -4.58 -27.51 2.91
C GLN A 302 -5.10 -28.76 2.22
N ASP A 303 -4.34 -29.26 1.25
CA ASP A 303 -4.58 -30.59 0.71
C ASP A 303 -4.02 -31.67 1.64
N THR A 304 -4.89 -32.46 2.26
CA THR A 304 -4.52 -33.59 3.13
C THR A 304 -4.82 -34.95 2.53
N ASP A 305 -5.06 -35.02 1.22
CA ASP A 305 -5.30 -36.27 0.51
C ASP A 305 -3.95 -36.90 0.08
N PRO A 306 -3.54 -38.04 0.66
CA PRO A 306 -2.22 -38.62 0.40
C PRO A 306 -2.03 -39.10 -1.04
N ASP A 307 -3.12 -39.30 -1.79
CA ASP A 307 -3.07 -39.70 -3.20
C ASP A 307 -3.01 -38.48 -4.15
N SER A 308 -3.09 -37.26 -3.61
CA SER A 308 -3.04 -36.03 -4.39
C SER A 308 -1.61 -35.60 -4.72
N VAL A 309 -1.41 -35.09 -5.93
CA VAL A 309 -0.12 -34.52 -6.37
C VAL A 309 0.26 -33.23 -5.63
N THR A 310 -0.71 -32.58 -4.98
CA THR A 310 -0.51 -31.36 -4.18
C THR A 310 -0.56 -31.63 -2.67
N TYR A 311 -0.48 -32.91 -2.26
CA TYR A 311 -0.53 -33.32 -0.86
C TYR A 311 0.43 -32.50 0.03
N GLY A 312 -0.16 -31.85 1.02
CA GLY A 312 0.48 -31.03 2.04
C GLY A 312 0.61 -29.55 1.73
N PHE A 313 0.33 -29.13 0.49
CA PHE A 313 0.33 -27.72 0.11
C PHE A 313 -1.00 -27.02 0.42
N TRP A 314 -0.93 -25.70 0.54
CA TRP A 314 -2.06 -24.81 0.77
C TRP A 314 -2.50 -24.14 -0.53
N LYS A 315 -3.80 -23.88 -0.65
CA LYS A 315 -4.32 -22.96 -1.67
C LYS A 315 -3.75 -21.56 -1.41
N TRP A 316 -3.44 -20.82 -2.46
CA TRP A 316 -2.95 -19.44 -2.34
C TRP A 316 -4.01 -18.48 -1.77
N PHE A 317 -5.27 -18.65 -2.19
CA PHE A 317 -6.43 -17.89 -1.71
C PHE A 317 -7.65 -18.82 -1.61
N GLN A 318 -8.83 -18.29 -1.25
CA GLN A 318 -10.11 -18.99 -1.30
C GLN A 318 -10.55 -19.30 -2.75
N SER A 319 -9.77 -20.14 -3.42
CA SER A 319 -10.03 -20.56 -4.78
C SER A 319 -11.26 -21.47 -4.83
N PRO A 320 -12.11 -21.36 -5.87
CA PRO A 320 -13.19 -22.31 -6.11
C PRO A 320 -12.69 -23.73 -6.42
N LYS A 321 -11.40 -23.90 -6.74
CA LYS A 321 -10.80 -25.23 -6.90
C LYS A 321 -10.74 -25.95 -5.55
N LYS A 322 -11.01 -27.27 -5.60
CA LYS A 322 -10.91 -28.13 -4.42
C LYS A 322 -9.46 -28.27 -3.94
N LYS A 323 -8.50 -28.29 -4.86
CA LYS A 323 -7.06 -28.50 -4.59
C LYS A 323 -6.25 -27.23 -4.89
N PRO A 324 -5.07 -27.06 -4.25
CA PRO A 324 -4.12 -26.00 -4.59
C PRO A 324 -3.77 -25.99 -6.09
N ASP A 325 -3.64 -24.80 -6.66
CA ASP A 325 -3.16 -24.61 -8.05
C ASP A 325 -1.83 -23.87 -8.07
N GLN A 326 -1.82 -22.64 -7.53
CA GLN A 326 -0.62 -21.82 -7.34
C GLN A 326 0.03 -22.16 -6.01
N ILE A 327 1.20 -22.78 -6.06
CA ILE A 327 1.94 -23.22 -4.87
C ILE A 327 3.20 -22.38 -4.75
N PHE A 328 2.99 -21.15 -4.29
CA PHE A 328 4.06 -20.22 -3.94
C PHE A 328 4.84 -20.71 -2.72
N SER A 329 6.16 -20.55 -2.79
CA SER A 329 7.11 -21.06 -1.80
C SER A 329 7.02 -20.31 -0.48
N ASP A 330 6.90 -19.00 -0.56
CA ASP A 330 6.79 -18.08 0.55
C ASP A 330 5.47 -18.21 1.31
N ASP A 331 4.32 -18.17 0.63
CA ASP A 331 3.01 -18.32 1.29
C ASP A 331 2.94 -19.64 2.09
N ASN A 332 3.37 -20.75 1.47
CA ASN A 332 3.41 -22.06 2.14
C ASN A 332 4.48 -22.12 3.25
N GLY A 333 5.61 -21.45 3.05
CA GLY A 333 6.69 -21.33 4.04
C GLY A 333 6.22 -20.63 5.31
N TRP A 334 5.48 -19.52 5.17
CA TRP A 334 4.91 -18.79 6.30
C TRP A 334 3.93 -19.63 7.11
N VAL A 335 2.99 -20.31 6.45
CA VAL A 335 2.03 -21.17 7.14
C VAL A 335 2.75 -22.29 7.90
N ALA A 336 3.75 -22.93 7.28
CA ALA A 336 4.54 -23.96 7.95
C ALA A 336 5.31 -23.41 9.16
N LEU A 337 6.00 -22.26 9.02
CA LEU A 337 6.75 -21.62 10.10
C LEU A 337 5.83 -21.33 11.30
N VAL A 338 4.69 -20.69 11.06
CA VAL A 338 3.75 -20.30 12.13
C VAL A 338 3.19 -21.52 12.84
N LEU A 339 2.70 -22.52 12.10
CA LEU A 339 2.12 -23.73 12.70
C LEU A 339 3.13 -24.47 13.58
N LEU A 340 4.38 -24.58 13.12
CA LEU A 340 5.43 -25.27 13.86
C LEU A 340 5.90 -24.47 15.09
N TYR A 341 5.99 -23.14 14.97
CA TYR A 341 6.24 -22.26 16.11
C TYR A 341 5.12 -22.40 17.16
N LEU A 342 3.87 -22.26 16.74
CA LEU A 342 2.72 -22.34 17.66
C LEU A 342 2.56 -23.73 18.27
N TYR A 343 2.90 -24.81 17.57
CA TYR A 343 2.98 -26.13 18.17
C TYR A 343 3.98 -26.16 19.35
N ARG A 344 5.18 -25.62 19.17
CA ARG A 344 6.20 -25.60 20.24
C ARG A 344 5.72 -24.85 21.47
N LYS A 345 4.91 -23.80 21.27
CA LYS A 345 4.39 -22.99 22.36
C LYS A 345 3.12 -23.55 23.02
N THR A 346 2.26 -24.20 22.25
CA THR A 346 0.92 -24.63 22.72
C THR A 346 0.78 -26.14 22.94
N GLY A 347 1.66 -26.96 22.36
CA GLY A 347 1.56 -28.42 22.37
C GLY A 347 0.41 -28.99 21.52
N LYS A 348 -0.28 -28.18 20.70
CA LYS A 348 -1.38 -28.65 19.86
C LYS A 348 -0.87 -29.52 18.71
N GLU A 349 -1.08 -30.83 18.78
CA GLU A 349 -0.56 -31.79 17.81
C GLU A 349 -1.08 -31.56 16.38
N GLU A 350 -2.29 -31.03 16.19
CA GLU A 350 -2.77 -30.71 14.83
C GLU A 350 -1.86 -29.67 14.14
N TYR A 351 -1.34 -28.68 14.86
CA TYR A 351 -0.44 -27.68 14.27
C TYR A 351 0.88 -28.31 13.82
N LYS A 352 1.40 -29.27 14.59
CA LYS A 352 2.59 -30.04 14.22
C LYS A 352 2.34 -30.89 12.99
N GLU A 353 1.24 -31.63 12.96
CA GLU A 353 0.87 -32.49 11.84
C GLU A 353 0.76 -31.68 10.55
N ARG A 354 -0.04 -30.61 10.58
CA ARG A 354 -0.29 -29.71 9.44
C ARG A 354 0.99 -29.00 8.99
N GLY A 355 1.77 -28.48 9.93
CA GLY A 355 3.01 -27.76 9.66
C GLY A 355 4.12 -28.66 9.11
N LEU A 356 4.30 -29.86 9.68
CA LEU A 356 5.28 -30.83 9.15
C LEU A 356 4.84 -31.38 7.80
N LEU A 357 3.54 -31.58 7.59
CA LEU A 357 3.01 -32.00 6.29
C LEU A 357 3.42 -31.00 5.18
N THR A 358 3.23 -29.70 5.41
CA THR A 358 3.69 -28.66 4.47
C THR A 358 5.21 -28.60 4.36
N ALA A 359 5.95 -28.68 5.46
CA ALA A 359 7.40 -28.68 5.42
C ALA A 359 7.95 -29.86 4.59
N TYR A 360 7.37 -31.06 4.74
CA TYR A 360 7.75 -32.21 3.92
C TYR A 360 7.36 -32.05 2.46
N ALA A 361 6.21 -31.45 2.15
CA ALA A 361 5.82 -31.13 0.78
C ALA A 361 6.84 -30.19 0.12
N LEU A 362 7.21 -29.11 0.82
CA LEU A 362 8.26 -28.16 0.41
C LEU A 362 9.61 -28.86 0.20
N LEU A 363 10.07 -29.65 1.19
CA LEU A 363 11.32 -30.40 1.10
C LEU A 363 11.30 -31.40 -0.06
N ASN A 364 10.13 -31.97 -0.37
CA ASN A 364 9.96 -32.91 -1.47
C ASN A 364 10.00 -32.25 -2.85
N THR A 365 9.92 -30.93 -2.92
CA THR A 365 10.08 -30.16 -4.16
C THR A 365 11.36 -29.32 -4.17
N GLN A 366 12.15 -29.35 -3.10
CA GLN A 366 13.45 -28.68 -3.03
C GLN A 366 14.49 -29.45 -3.86
N ASN A 367 15.27 -28.72 -4.65
CA ASN A 367 16.37 -29.29 -5.41
C ASN A 367 17.56 -29.66 -4.49
N LYS A 368 18.65 -30.15 -5.10
CA LYS A 368 19.89 -30.51 -4.37
C LYS A 368 20.67 -29.32 -3.81
N ASN A 369 20.52 -28.12 -4.37
CA ASN A 369 21.18 -26.91 -3.85
C ASN A 369 20.37 -26.25 -2.72
N GLY A 370 19.22 -26.83 -2.34
CA GLY A 370 18.38 -26.32 -1.27
C GLY A 370 17.48 -25.17 -1.68
N LEU A 371 17.24 -24.97 -2.99
CA LEU A 371 16.30 -24.00 -3.56
C LEU A 371 15.17 -24.70 -4.35
N ARG A 372 14.10 -23.98 -4.73
CA ARG A 372 13.02 -24.48 -5.59
C ARG A 372 12.49 -23.37 -6.52
N PRO A 373 11.67 -23.68 -7.54
CA PRO A 373 10.96 -22.65 -8.28
C PRO A 373 10.00 -21.85 -7.37
N GLU A 374 9.86 -20.55 -7.64
CA GLU A 374 9.07 -19.57 -6.87
C GLU A 374 7.65 -20.07 -6.62
N CYS A 375 6.97 -20.40 -7.72
CA CYS A 375 5.67 -21.04 -7.75
C CYS A 375 5.76 -22.33 -8.55
N ILE A 376 5.09 -23.37 -8.07
CA ILE A 376 4.85 -24.59 -8.83
C ILE A 376 3.35 -24.69 -9.08
N ARG A 377 2.91 -24.95 -10.31
CA ARG A 377 1.49 -25.19 -10.64
C ARG A 377 1.12 -26.66 -10.40
N GLU A 378 -0.13 -26.91 -10.03
CA GLU A 378 -0.70 -28.27 -9.91
C GLU A 378 -0.41 -29.13 -11.16
N LYS A 379 -0.63 -28.55 -12.35
CA LYS A 379 -0.37 -29.20 -13.65
C LYS A 379 1.08 -29.68 -13.77
N GLU A 380 2.04 -28.88 -13.32
CA GLU A 380 3.46 -29.21 -13.41
C GLU A 380 3.84 -30.35 -12.45
N LEU A 381 3.22 -30.41 -11.27
CA LEU A 381 3.37 -31.54 -10.35
C LEU A 381 2.74 -32.81 -10.90
N LEU A 382 1.57 -32.72 -11.53
CA LEU A 382 0.91 -33.85 -12.17
C LEU A 382 1.74 -34.44 -13.31
N ASP A 383 2.28 -33.57 -14.17
CA ASP A 383 3.01 -34.00 -15.37
C ASP A 383 4.41 -34.53 -15.05
N ASN A 384 5.11 -33.93 -14.08
CA ASN A 384 6.53 -34.20 -13.84
C ASN A 384 6.82 -34.94 -12.53
N GLY A 385 5.91 -34.87 -11.56
CA GLY A 385 6.09 -35.41 -10.22
C GLY A 385 7.15 -34.67 -9.39
N THR A 386 7.22 -34.96 -8.09
CA THR A 386 8.16 -34.32 -7.15
C THR A 386 9.62 -34.63 -7.47
N SER A 387 9.91 -35.82 -8.00
CA SER A 387 11.27 -36.26 -8.36
C SER A 387 11.91 -35.39 -9.44
N PHE A 388 11.12 -34.80 -10.34
CA PHE A 388 11.61 -33.85 -11.32
C PHE A 388 12.19 -32.61 -10.64
N PHE A 389 11.42 -31.97 -9.75
CA PHE A 389 11.84 -30.76 -9.04
C PHE A 389 13.08 -31.01 -8.17
N LYS A 390 13.14 -32.14 -7.45
CA LYS A 390 14.32 -32.54 -6.65
C LYS A 390 15.63 -32.61 -7.45
N ASN A 391 15.54 -33.00 -8.72
CA ASN A 391 16.71 -33.20 -9.59
C ASN A 391 16.91 -32.07 -10.60
N SER A 392 15.99 -31.12 -10.65
CA SER A 392 16.06 -29.96 -11.54
C SER A 392 17.13 -28.98 -11.07
N THR A 393 17.68 -28.22 -12.01
CA THR A 393 18.49 -27.03 -11.73
C THR A 393 17.65 -25.76 -11.69
N ALA A 394 16.35 -25.83 -12.01
CA ALA A 394 15.45 -24.69 -11.93
C ALA A 394 15.21 -24.32 -10.46
N ALA A 395 15.49 -23.08 -10.12
CA ALA A 395 15.35 -22.54 -8.78
C ALA A 395 15.11 -21.04 -8.83
N SER A 396 14.48 -20.51 -7.79
CA SER A 396 14.44 -19.09 -7.52
C SER A 396 15.77 -18.64 -6.94
N MET A 397 16.38 -17.63 -7.57
CA MET A 397 17.48 -16.87 -6.99
C MET A 397 16.96 -15.63 -6.24
N ASN A 398 15.69 -15.63 -5.83
CA ASN A 398 15.07 -14.51 -5.14
C ASN A 398 14.87 -14.85 -3.65
N PRO A 399 15.57 -14.15 -2.73
CA PRO A 399 15.43 -14.39 -1.30
C PRO A 399 14.00 -14.24 -0.78
N HIS A 400 13.15 -13.46 -1.45
CA HIS A 400 11.74 -13.33 -1.09
C HIS A 400 11.03 -14.68 -0.97
N PHE A 401 11.19 -15.54 -1.99
CA PHE A 401 10.52 -16.84 -2.06
C PHE A 401 11.20 -17.92 -1.23
N GLU A 402 12.52 -17.85 -1.09
CA GLU A 402 13.32 -18.94 -0.53
C GLU A 402 13.62 -18.78 0.96
N SER A 403 13.90 -17.56 1.44
CA SER A 403 14.39 -17.35 2.80
C SER A 403 13.38 -17.77 3.86
N ILE A 404 12.09 -17.53 3.62
CA ILE A 404 11.05 -17.99 4.56
C ILE A 404 10.88 -19.51 4.54
N VAL A 405 11.09 -20.19 3.41
CA VAL A 405 11.12 -21.65 3.34
C VAL A 405 12.27 -22.20 4.17
N HIS A 406 13.44 -21.57 4.12
CA HIS A 406 14.59 -21.97 4.93
C HIS A 406 14.31 -21.80 6.42
N ALA A 407 13.66 -20.70 6.83
CA ALA A 407 13.21 -20.49 8.20
C ALA A 407 12.15 -21.53 8.63
N ALA A 408 11.20 -21.87 7.76
CA ALA A 408 10.22 -22.94 8.01
C ALA A 408 10.90 -24.31 8.18
N PHE A 409 11.91 -24.63 7.38
CA PHE A 409 12.72 -25.84 7.57
C PHE A 409 13.47 -25.85 8.89
N ILE A 410 13.95 -24.70 9.37
CA ILE A 410 14.59 -24.62 10.69
C ILE A 410 13.58 -24.93 11.81
N GLN A 411 12.35 -24.41 11.73
CA GLN A 411 11.28 -24.79 12.66
C GLN A 411 10.94 -26.28 12.56
N ALA A 412 10.85 -26.82 11.34
CA ALA A 412 10.57 -28.24 11.11
C ALA A 412 11.68 -29.13 11.69
N TYR A 413 12.94 -28.73 11.57
CA TYR A 413 14.08 -29.40 12.19
C TYR A 413 13.97 -29.38 13.72
N ILE A 414 13.65 -28.23 14.33
CA ILE A 414 13.52 -28.12 15.79
C ILE A 414 12.43 -29.08 16.31
N VAL A 415 11.32 -29.19 15.59
CA VAL A 415 10.17 -30.03 15.95
C VAL A 415 10.39 -31.52 15.69
N SER A 416 10.92 -31.89 14.52
CA SER A 416 11.03 -33.29 14.07
C SER A 416 12.37 -33.95 14.35
N LYS A 417 13.44 -33.16 14.54
CA LYS A 417 14.85 -33.59 14.55
C LYS A 417 15.32 -34.25 13.26
N ASP A 418 14.59 -34.06 12.16
CA ASP A 418 14.98 -34.55 10.84
C ASP A 418 16.04 -33.63 10.21
N GLU A 419 17.29 -34.09 10.21
CA GLU A 419 18.44 -33.33 9.71
C GLU A 419 18.32 -32.91 8.24
N ARG A 420 17.46 -33.54 7.44
CA ARG A 420 17.24 -33.16 6.04
C ARG A 420 16.74 -31.73 5.90
N PHE A 421 15.92 -31.26 6.83
CA PHE A 421 15.43 -29.87 6.83
C PHE A 421 16.56 -28.88 7.08
N LYS A 422 17.37 -29.12 8.12
CA LYS A 422 18.54 -28.29 8.43
C LYS A 422 19.52 -28.26 7.27
N GLN A 423 19.78 -29.41 6.65
CA GLN A 423 20.66 -29.50 5.50
C GLN A 423 20.13 -28.71 4.30
N ALA A 424 18.84 -28.83 3.98
CA ALA A 424 18.23 -28.10 2.87
C ALA A 424 18.30 -26.58 3.09
N ALA A 425 17.93 -26.10 4.28
CA ALA A 425 18.03 -24.68 4.63
C ALA A 425 19.48 -24.16 4.55
N TYR A 426 20.44 -24.93 5.07
CA TYR A 426 21.86 -24.55 5.04
C TYR A 426 22.40 -24.47 3.61
N GLN A 427 22.11 -25.47 2.78
CA GLN A 427 22.55 -25.45 1.37
C GLN A 427 21.90 -24.29 0.61
N GLY A 428 20.59 -24.09 0.77
CA GLY A 428 19.88 -23.00 0.09
C GLY A 428 20.40 -21.62 0.47
N SER A 429 20.59 -21.37 1.78
CA SER A 429 21.17 -20.11 2.26
C SER A 429 22.60 -19.90 1.76
N LEU A 430 23.43 -20.94 1.74
CA LEU A 430 24.77 -20.86 1.16
C LEU A 430 24.75 -20.64 -0.36
N GLU A 431 23.83 -21.25 -1.07
CA GLU A 431 23.70 -21.10 -2.52
C GLU A 431 23.37 -19.66 -2.90
N LEU A 432 22.42 -19.03 -2.19
CA LEU A 432 22.11 -17.61 -2.35
C LEU A 432 23.35 -16.73 -2.02
N LEU A 433 24.08 -17.02 -0.94
CA LEU A 433 25.28 -16.26 -0.57
C LEU A 433 26.44 -16.41 -1.57
N LYS A 434 26.61 -17.59 -2.18
CA LYS A 434 27.68 -17.84 -3.17
C LYS A 434 27.38 -17.19 -4.51
N ASN A 435 26.10 -16.95 -4.82
CA ASN A 435 25.64 -16.45 -6.10
C ASN A 435 24.98 -15.07 -5.97
N LYS A 436 25.51 -14.20 -5.11
CA LYS A 436 24.98 -12.84 -4.85
C LYS A 436 24.76 -12.01 -6.11
N GLU A 437 25.67 -12.13 -7.08
CA GLU A 437 25.59 -11.43 -8.38
C GLU A 437 24.41 -11.90 -9.25
N ASN A 438 23.90 -13.11 -8.99
CA ASN A 438 22.78 -13.71 -9.72
C ASN A 438 21.45 -13.61 -8.94
N LEU A 439 21.46 -12.96 -7.76
CA LEU A 439 20.23 -12.75 -7.01
C LEU A 439 19.24 -11.93 -7.83
N LYS A 440 17.99 -12.35 -7.77
CA LYS A 440 16.86 -11.63 -8.35
C LYS A 440 16.06 -11.00 -7.24
N TYR A 441 15.44 -9.88 -7.54
CA TYR A 441 14.55 -9.20 -6.61
C TYR A 441 13.21 -9.00 -7.30
N MET A 442 12.12 -9.14 -6.55
CA MET A 442 10.78 -8.92 -7.10
C MET A 442 10.45 -7.43 -7.15
N TYR A 443 10.92 -6.67 -6.15
CA TYR A 443 10.59 -5.24 -5.98
C TYR A 443 11.84 -4.39 -5.81
N SER A 444 12.74 -4.80 -4.92
CA SER A 444 13.97 -4.08 -4.57
C SER A 444 14.95 -5.01 -3.88
N LYS A 445 16.22 -4.63 -3.86
CA LYS A 445 17.22 -5.34 -3.08
C LYS A 445 16.97 -5.18 -1.58
N THR A 446 16.48 -4.03 -1.12
CA THR A 446 16.08 -3.80 0.28
C THR A 446 14.99 -4.77 0.74
N ALA A 447 13.95 -5.00 -0.07
CA ALA A 447 12.92 -6.00 0.21
C ALA A 447 13.48 -7.43 0.24
N GLY A 448 14.32 -7.78 -0.74
CA GLY A 448 14.98 -9.09 -0.78
C GLY A 448 15.88 -9.32 0.44
N TYR A 449 16.68 -8.34 0.82
CA TYR A 449 17.62 -8.43 1.94
C TYR A 449 16.91 -8.41 3.29
N SER A 450 15.80 -7.69 3.42
CA SER A 450 14.91 -7.78 4.59
C SER A 450 14.46 -9.23 4.83
N ARG A 451 14.08 -9.96 3.77
CA ARG A 451 13.71 -11.39 3.86
C ARG A 451 14.90 -12.30 4.10
N PHE A 452 16.01 -12.03 3.40
CA PHE A 452 17.21 -12.85 3.51
C PHE A 452 17.79 -12.86 4.92
N LEU A 453 17.67 -11.72 5.61
CA LEU A 453 18.14 -11.58 6.98
C LEU A 453 17.58 -12.65 7.93
N LEU A 454 16.29 -13.00 7.80
CA LEU A 454 15.65 -13.99 8.68
C LEU A 454 16.29 -15.38 8.53
N SER A 455 16.48 -15.84 7.29
CA SER A 455 17.04 -17.17 7.06
C SER A 455 18.49 -17.26 7.50
N LEU A 456 19.31 -16.25 7.20
CA LEU A 456 20.70 -16.17 7.63
C LEU A 456 20.80 -16.13 9.15
N THR A 457 19.94 -15.36 9.80
CA THR A 457 19.87 -15.25 11.27
C THR A 457 19.56 -16.58 11.92
N GLN A 458 18.47 -17.23 11.52
CA GLN A 458 18.09 -18.50 12.13
C GLN A 458 19.11 -19.60 11.80
N MET A 459 19.69 -19.56 10.59
CA MET A 459 20.71 -20.51 10.20
C MET A 459 21.99 -20.32 11.03
N TYR A 460 22.44 -19.09 11.23
CA TYR A 460 23.59 -18.78 12.09
C TYR A 460 23.32 -19.22 13.54
N ALA A 461 22.12 -18.96 14.06
CA ALA A 461 21.76 -19.33 15.43
C ALA A 461 21.96 -20.83 15.71
N ILE A 462 21.64 -21.71 14.76
CA ILE A 462 21.73 -23.17 14.95
C ILE A 462 23.00 -23.82 14.38
N SER A 463 23.73 -23.15 13.47
CA SER A 463 24.94 -23.69 12.85
C SER A 463 26.23 -23.09 13.39
N LYS A 464 26.19 -21.83 13.83
CA LYS A 464 27.36 -21.00 14.17
C LYS A 464 28.40 -20.95 13.04
N ASP A 465 27.95 -21.04 11.80
CA ASP A 465 28.81 -20.99 10.62
C ASP A 465 29.26 -19.56 10.30
N GLU A 466 30.57 -19.36 10.17
CA GLU A 466 31.18 -18.05 9.91
C GLU A 466 30.91 -17.50 8.50
N THR A 467 30.62 -18.36 7.52
CA THR A 467 30.21 -17.91 6.19
C THR A 467 28.80 -17.34 6.22
N ILE A 468 27.90 -18.00 6.95
CA ILE A 468 26.55 -17.46 7.21
C ILE A 468 26.65 -16.15 7.99
N ARG A 469 27.52 -16.07 9.01
CA ARG A 469 27.75 -14.83 9.78
C ARG A 469 28.18 -13.67 8.89
N ARG A 470 29.21 -13.85 8.04
CA ARG A 470 29.64 -12.80 7.11
C ARG A 470 28.51 -12.36 6.18
N GLY A 471 27.74 -13.32 5.66
CA GLY A 471 26.58 -13.02 4.82
C GLY A 471 25.52 -12.17 5.52
N LEU A 472 25.25 -12.49 6.80
CA LEU A 472 24.36 -11.71 7.66
C LEU A 472 24.89 -10.28 7.86
N ASP A 473 26.17 -10.14 8.20
CA ASP A 473 26.79 -8.83 8.41
C ASP A 473 26.72 -7.95 7.16
N GLU A 474 26.97 -8.51 5.97
CA GLU A 474 26.83 -7.78 4.69
C GLU A 474 25.39 -7.33 4.41
N VAL A 475 24.40 -8.17 4.74
CA VAL A 475 22.97 -7.81 4.60
C VAL A 475 22.62 -6.68 5.55
N ILE A 476 23.06 -6.74 6.80
CA ILE A 476 22.86 -5.68 7.80
C ILE A 476 23.54 -4.38 7.37
N GLU A 477 24.78 -4.43 6.90
CA GLU A 477 25.50 -3.25 6.42
C GLU A 477 24.73 -2.56 5.28
N TYR A 478 24.25 -3.34 4.31
CA TYR A 478 23.45 -2.79 3.21
C TYR A 478 22.13 -2.17 3.69
N LEU A 479 21.38 -2.85 4.55
CA LEU A 479 20.12 -2.32 5.08
C LEU A 479 20.36 -1.06 5.92
N SER A 480 21.42 -1.06 6.75
CA SER A 480 21.78 0.09 7.59
C SER A 480 22.20 1.31 6.77
N ALA A 481 22.87 1.10 5.63
CA ALA A 481 23.24 2.17 4.71
C ALA A 481 22.03 2.86 4.05
N ASN A 482 20.87 2.19 4.01
CA ASN A 482 19.61 2.73 3.51
C ASN A 482 18.65 3.16 4.64
N GLN A 483 19.11 3.18 5.91
CA GLN A 483 18.30 3.67 7.02
C GLN A 483 18.27 5.21 7.02
N HIS A 484 17.08 5.76 6.81
CA HIS A 484 16.81 7.19 6.86
C HIS A 484 16.93 7.72 8.31
N GLU A 485 17.06 9.04 8.48
CA GLU A 485 17.17 9.68 9.81
C GLU A 485 15.94 9.42 10.71
N GLN A 486 14.78 9.16 10.10
CA GLN A 486 13.56 8.76 10.82
C GLN A 486 13.58 7.31 11.32
N GLY A 487 14.53 6.49 10.86
CA GLY A 487 14.71 5.10 11.27
C GLY A 487 14.15 4.05 10.30
N GLY A 488 13.30 4.45 9.35
CA GLY A 488 12.82 3.58 8.28
C GLY A 488 13.90 3.28 7.23
N ILE A 489 13.81 2.12 6.60
CA ILE A 489 14.65 1.75 5.45
C ILE A 489 13.98 2.26 4.19
N GLU A 490 14.70 3.11 3.46
CA GLU A 490 14.30 3.57 2.14
C GLU A 490 14.49 2.44 1.11
N GLU A 491 13.54 2.32 0.20
CA GLU A 491 13.60 1.36 -0.91
C GLU A 491 14.73 1.71 -1.89
N SER A 492 15.50 0.70 -2.27
CA SER A 492 16.69 0.89 -3.09
C SER A 492 17.00 -0.31 -3.97
N ASP A 493 17.65 -0.02 -5.10
CA ASP A 493 18.05 -0.95 -6.15
C ASP A 493 16.84 -1.72 -6.74
N ASN A 494 15.91 -0.98 -7.33
CA ASN A 494 14.82 -1.55 -8.15
C ASN A 494 15.42 -2.31 -9.34
N PRO A 495 15.16 -3.62 -9.50
CA PRO A 495 15.75 -4.43 -10.57
C PRO A 495 15.13 -4.14 -11.95
N ASP A 496 13.91 -3.60 -12.01
CA ASP A 496 13.19 -3.36 -13.25
C ASP A 496 12.16 -2.22 -13.11
N PRO A 497 12.61 -0.95 -13.19
CA PRO A 497 11.75 0.23 -13.08
C PRO A 497 10.66 0.33 -14.16
N GLU A 498 10.84 -0.36 -15.30
CA GLU A 498 9.92 -0.29 -16.44
C GLU A 498 8.65 -1.13 -16.26
N ARG A 499 8.58 -1.98 -15.23
CA ARG A 499 7.41 -2.81 -14.90
C ARG A 499 6.22 -2.02 -14.36
N TYR A 500 6.39 -0.73 -14.11
CA TYR A 500 5.33 0.14 -13.61
C TYR A 500 4.02 0.01 -14.41
N GLY A 501 2.92 -0.33 -13.73
CA GLY A 501 1.58 -0.38 -14.31
C GLY A 501 1.28 -1.61 -15.17
N PHE A 502 2.18 -2.58 -15.26
CA PHE A 502 1.98 -3.79 -16.06
C PHE A 502 1.64 -5.03 -15.22
N GLU A 503 2.10 -5.09 -13.97
CA GLU A 503 1.96 -6.23 -13.07
C GLU A 503 2.33 -5.83 -11.61
N ASP A 504 2.48 -6.81 -10.73
CA ASP A 504 2.92 -6.62 -9.34
C ASP A 504 4.34 -6.03 -9.29
N THR A 505 4.48 -4.86 -8.67
CA THR A 505 5.72 -4.08 -8.70
C THR A 505 5.94 -3.29 -7.40
N GLY A 506 7.11 -2.65 -7.29
CA GLY A 506 7.46 -1.79 -6.16
C GLY A 506 6.64 -0.49 -6.14
N VAL A 507 6.69 0.21 -5.00
CA VAL A 507 6.06 1.53 -4.81
C VAL A 507 7.04 2.69 -5.05
N PHE A 508 8.15 2.42 -5.73
CA PHE A 508 9.19 3.36 -6.11
C PHE A 508 9.79 2.93 -7.45
N GLN A 509 10.42 3.85 -8.17
CA GLN A 509 11.11 3.52 -9.42
C GLN A 509 12.63 3.67 -9.30
N PHE A 510 13.08 4.79 -8.75
CA PHE A 510 14.50 5.10 -8.66
C PHE A 510 14.94 5.30 -7.20
N ASN A 511 16.22 5.03 -6.95
CA ASN A 511 16.82 5.27 -5.64
C ASN A 511 16.73 6.77 -5.28
N ASN A 512 16.63 7.08 -3.98
CA ASN A 512 16.51 8.45 -3.45
C ASN A 512 15.15 9.11 -3.74
N GLU A 513 14.10 8.32 -3.95
CA GLU A 513 12.72 8.80 -3.98
C GLU A 513 12.13 9.01 -2.58
N GLY A 514 12.85 8.65 -1.52
CA GLY A 514 12.41 8.83 -0.13
C GLY A 514 11.24 7.93 0.24
N ILE A 515 11.08 6.77 -0.40
CA ILE A 515 9.96 5.85 -0.20
C ILE A 515 10.38 4.70 0.70
N ALA A 516 9.65 4.49 1.80
CA ALA A 516 9.75 3.28 2.62
C ALA A 516 8.55 2.35 2.34
N ASP A 517 8.81 1.06 2.10
CA ASP A 517 7.77 0.04 1.87
C ASP A 517 7.51 -0.78 3.17
N GLN A 518 6.27 -0.79 3.64
CA GLN A 518 5.74 -1.49 4.82
C GLN A 518 4.97 -2.77 4.47
N LEU A 519 5.02 -3.22 3.21
CA LEU A 519 4.52 -4.52 2.77
C LEU A 519 5.67 -5.51 2.53
N TYR A 520 6.80 -5.05 1.99
CA TYR A 520 7.90 -5.94 1.61
C TYR A 520 9.23 -5.72 2.33
N THR A 521 9.44 -4.57 2.98
CA THR A 521 10.74 -4.25 3.60
C THR A 521 10.63 -4.05 5.10
N ASN A 522 10.07 -2.91 5.51
CA ASN A 522 10.17 -2.40 6.88
C ASN A 522 9.39 -3.26 7.89
N ASN A 523 8.19 -3.68 7.52
CA ASN A 523 7.31 -4.52 8.32
C ASN A 523 7.98 -5.81 8.82
N PHE A 524 8.51 -6.63 7.90
CA PHE A 524 9.19 -7.86 8.30
C PHE A 524 10.54 -7.57 8.93
N LEU A 525 11.20 -6.48 8.55
CA LEU A 525 12.50 -6.13 9.13
C LEU A 525 12.40 -5.82 10.62
N VAL A 526 11.25 -5.31 11.13
CA VAL A 526 11.02 -5.17 12.58
C VAL A 526 11.31 -6.51 13.27
N MET A 527 10.67 -7.59 12.81
CA MET A 527 10.88 -8.92 13.37
C MET A 527 12.28 -9.47 13.04
N ASN A 528 12.74 -9.33 11.80
CA ASN A 528 13.97 -9.99 11.33
C ASN A 528 15.23 -9.36 11.95
N ALA A 529 15.26 -8.03 12.15
CA ALA A 529 16.35 -7.35 12.83
C ALA A 529 16.37 -7.67 14.33
N TRP A 530 15.20 -7.85 14.96
CA TRP A 530 15.11 -8.34 16.33
C TRP A 530 15.71 -9.75 16.48
N GLU A 531 15.30 -10.68 15.61
CA GLU A 531 15.87 -12.03 15.55
C GLU A 531 17.40 -11.98 15.35
N ALA A 532 17.87 -11.11 14.46
CA ALA A 532 19.30 -10.94 14.17
C ALA A 532 20.06 -10.43 15.40
N SER A 533 19.50 -9.43 16.10
CA SER A 533 20.07 -8.91 17.34
C SER A 533 20.17 -10.00 18.42
N LYS A 534 19.11 -10.81 18.60
CA LYS A 534 19.10 -11.93 19.55
C LYS A 534 20.11 -13.03 19.20
N ALA A 535 20.25 -13.36 17.92
CA ALA A 535 21.14 -14.44 17.48
C ALA A 535 22.62 -14.06 17.55
N THR A 536 22.95 -12.78 17.38
CA THR A 536 24.32 -12.27 17.27
C THR A 536 24.83 -11.57 18.53
N GLY A 537 23.93 -10.96 19.31
CA GLY A 537 24.28 -10.06 20.42
C GLY A 537 24.92 -8.75 19.96
N ASP A 538 24.81 -8.40 18.68
CA ASP A 538 25.47 -7.22 18.11
C ASP A 538 24.72 -5.92 18.47
N PRO A 539 25.37 -4.96 19.16
CA PRO A 539 24.73 -3.71 19.54
C PRO A 539 24.37 -2.82 18.34
N ALA A 540 25.08 -2.93 17.20
CA ALA A 540 24.75 -2.14 16.01
C ALA A 540 23.44 -2.63 15.36
N ILE A 541 23.22 -3.94 15.32
CA ILE A 541 21.95 -4.52 14.86
C ILE A 541 20.81 -4.12 15.81
N LYS A 542 21.09 -4.05 17.12
CA LYS A 542 20.11 -3.58 18.09
C LYS A 542 19.72 -2.11 17.85
N ASP A 543 20.69 -1.23 17.59
CA ASP A 543 20.45 0.17 17.27
C ASP A 543 19.64 0.35 15.98
N LEU A 544 19.97 -0.41 14.92
CA LEU A 544 19.19 -0.47 13.68
C LEU A 544 17.72 -0.81 13.98
N HIS A 545 17.49 -1.86 14.78
CA HIS A 545 16.15 -2.30 15.18
C HIS A 545 15.41 -1.25 16.01
N GLU A 546 16.04 -0.64 17.02
CA GLU A 546 15.42 0.37 17.88
C GLU A 546 14.95 1.60 17.08
N LYS A 547 15.75 2.04 16.11
CA LYS A 547 15.37 3.11 15.17
C LYS A 547 14.21 2.71 14.28
N LEU A 548 14.21 1.46 13.76
CA LEU A 548 13.12 0.95 12.94
C LEU A 548 11.80 0.84 13.73
N VAL A 549 11.86 0.42 15.00
CA VAL A 549 10.70 0.39 15.90
C VAL A 549 10.17 1.79 16.17
N SER A 550 11.07 2.76 16.39
CA SER A 550 10.68 4.17 16.55
C SER A 550 9.96 4.69 15.31
N PHE A 551 10.49 4.42 14.11
CA PHE A 551 9.87 4.79 12.84
C PHE A 551 8.47 4.20 12.68
N ILE A 552 8.35 2.87 12.79
CA ILE A 552 7.07 2.18 12.57
C ILE A 552 6.01 2.62 13.60
N SER A 553 6.44 2.87 14.84
CA SER A 553 5.58 3.42 15.89
C SER A 553 5.05 4.81 15.55
N ASP A 554 5.94 5.71 15.11
CA ASP A 554 5.61 7.10 14.79
C ASP A 554 4.56 7.21 13.67
N ILE A 555 4.69 6.36 12.64
CA ILE A 555 3.84 6.43 11.44
C ILE A 555 2.49 5.71 11.56
N GLN A 556 2.16 5.06 12.68
CA GLN A 556 0.87 4.37 12.84
C GLN A 556 -0.30 5.34 12.62
N ILE A 557 -1.32 4.92 11.87
CA ILE A 557 -2.40 5.80 11.42
C ILE A 557 -3.36 6.15 12.55
N THR A 558 -3.78 7.41 12.59
CA THR A 558 -4.95 7.93 13.31
C THR A 558 -5.97 8.45 12.31
N SER A 559 -7.22 8.01 12.41
CA SER A 559 -8.28 8.46 11.50
C SER A 559 -9.67 8.40 12.13
N ALA A 560 -10.58 9.26 11.66
CA ALA A 560 -12.01 9.11 11.94
C ALA A 560 -12.62 7.87 11.25
N LYS A 561 -11.94 7.34 10.23
CA LYS A 561 -12.34 6.16 9.48
C LYS A 561 -11.71 4.91 10.07
N LYS A 562 -12.57 4.00 10.54
CA LYS A 562 -12.16 2.81 11.31
C LYS A 562 -11.33 1.82 10.49
N GLU A 563 -11.55 1.79 9.18
CA GLU A 563 -10.78 0.97 8.27
C GLU A 563 -9.29 1.38 8.22
N PHE A 564 -8.94 2.62 8.62
CA PHE A 564 -7.54 3.09 8.70
C PHE A 564 -7.01 3.24 10.12
N ASP A 565 -7.87 3.57 11.10
CA ASP A 565 -7.44 3.94 12.45
C ASP A 565 -6.73 2.80 13.19
N GLY A 566 -5.43 2.95 13.40
CA GLY A 566 -4.55 1.96 14.05
C GLY A 566 -3.77 1.06 13.08
N GLY A 567 -4.03 1.15 11.77
CA GLY A 567 -3.31 0.39 10.77
C GLY A 567 -2.04 1.07 10.24
N TRP A 568 -1.36 0.39 9.31
CA TRP A 568 -0.27 0.94 8.48
C TRP A 568 -0.56 0.68 7.00
N MET A 569 -0.38 1.71 6.15
CA MET A 569 -0.38 1.54 4.69
C MET A 569 0.99 1.09 4.18
N ARG A 570 1.01 0.59 2.94
CA ARG A 570 2.22 0.07 2.30
C ARG A 570 3.33 1.10 2.10
N SER A 571 3.04 2.33 1.71
CA SER A 571 4.09 3.24 1.22
C SER A 571 4.11 4.56 1.97
N PHE A 572 5.27 4.88 2.54
CA PHE A 572 5.48 6.10 3.31
C PHE A 572 6.60 6.96 2.72
N HIS A 573 6.33 8.24 2.50
CA HIS A 573 7.32 9.20 2.03
C HIS A 573 8.06 9.82 3.22
N LEU A 574 9.32 9.41 3.38
CA LEU A 574 10.19 9.76 4.51
C LEU A 574 10.40 11.26 4.67
N GLU A 575 10.73 11.98 3.60
CA GLU A 575 10.97 13.43 3.68
C GLU A 575 9.71 14.25 3.98
N ARG A 576 8.55 13.80 3.50
CA ARG A 576 7.28 14.53 3.65
C ARG A 576 6.53 14.17 4.91
N GLY A 577 6.78 12.99 5.47
CA GLY A 577 6.08 12.51 6.65
C GLY A 577 4.61 12.18 6.36
N GLU A 578 4.31 11.66 5.18
CA GLU A 578 2.96 11.29 4.75
C GLU A 578 2.98 9.97 3.99
N TYR A 579 1.86 9.23 4.03
CA TYR A 579 1.68 8.05 3.19
C TYR A 579 1.56 8.45 1.73
N PHE A 580 2.50 7.99 0.92
CA PHE A 580 2.62 8.27 -0.50
C PHE A 580 3.67 7.36 -1.12
N GLY A 581 3.45 6.98 -2.37
CA GLY A 581 4.41 6.26 -3.20
C GLY A 581 3.86 6.06 -4.59
N ASN A 582 4.63 5.38 -5.43
CA ASN A 582 4.29 5.17 -6.82
C ASN A 582 3.25 4.05 -6.98
N ASN A 583 2.09 4.36 -7.55
CA ASN A 583 0.98 3.42 -7.70
C ASN A 583 1.06 2.55 -8.95
N GLY A 584 2.16 1.81 -9.11
CA GLY A 584 2.37 0.90 -10.25
C GLY A 584 1.77 -0.49 -10.07
N ASP A 585 1.48 -0.86 -8.82
CA ASP A 585 1.02 -2.19 -8.44
C ASP A 585 -0.51 -2.31 -8.56
N THR A 586 -0.96 -3.33 -9.29
CA THR A 586 -2.37 -3.52 -9.66
C THR A 586 -3.24 -4.07 -8.52
N GLY A 587 -2.65 -4.71 -7.50
CA GLY A 587 -3.37 -5.30 -6.37
C GLY A 587 -3.05 -4.63 -5.03
N TRP A 588 -1.77 -4.35 -4.79
CA TRP A 588 -1.22 -3.92 -3.51
C TRP A 588 -0.56 -2.53 -3.60
N GLY A 589 -1.18 -1.57 -4.30
CA GLY A 589 -0.66 -0.21 -4.46
C GLY A 589 -0.26 0.53 -3.17
N ALA A 590 0.29 1.74 -3.29
CA ALA A 590 0.93 2.51 -2.22
C ALA A 590 0.08 2.65 -0.93
N TYR A 591 -1.24 2.63 -1.09
CA TYR A 591 -2.22 2.88 -0.04
C TYR A 591 -2.90 1.63 0.54
N VAL A 592 -2.45 0.43 0.18
CA VAL A 592 -3.04 -0.81 0.73
C VAL A 592 -2.72 -0.95 2.21
N ILE A 593 -3.69 -1.43 3.01
CA ILE A 593 -3.46 -1.87 4.39
C ILE A 593 -3.71 -3.37 4.47
N GLU A 594 -2.65 -4.16 4.54
CA GLU A 594 -2.70 -5.62 4.60
C GLU A 594 -2.84 -6.15 6.03
N SER A 595 -3.81 -7.04 6.28
CA SER A 595 -4.02 -7.65 7.59
C SER A 595 -2.81 -8.47 8.00
N GLY A 596 -2.41 -9.42 7.15
CA GLY A 596 -1.30 -10.33 7.39
C GLY A 596 0.05 -9.68 7.17
N TRP A 597 0.43 -9.50 5.90
CA TRP A 597 1.80 -9.14 5.52
C TRP A 597 2.27 -7.83 6.15
N THR A 598 1.40 -6.84 6.35
CA THR A 598 1.77 -5.57 7.00
C THR A 598 1.46 -5.58 8.50
N ASN A 599 0.18 -5.52 8.88
CA ASN A 599 -0.22 -5.18 10.24
C ASN A 599 0.12 -6.28 11.25
N ALA A 600 -0.21 -7.54 10.94
CA ALA A 600 0.05 -8.66 11.85
C ALA A 600 1.55 -8.90 12.06
N ILE A 601 2.35 -8.75 11.02
CA ILE A 601 3.81 -8.93 11.09
C ILE A 601 4.48 -7.78 11.86
N ILE A 602 4.10 -6.52 11.61
CA ILE A 602 4.60 -5.37 12.40
C ILE A 602 4.35 -5.62 13.88
N LEU A 603 3.10 -5.93 14.24
CA LEU A 603 2.71 -6.15 15.64
C LEU A 603 3.39 -7.38 16.24
N SER A 604 3.57 -8.46 15.47
CA SER A 604 4.32 -9.64 15.91
C SER A 604 5.78 -9.30 16.22
N GLY A 605 6.44 -8.49 15.37
CA GLY A 605 7.81 -8.03 15.60
C GLY A 605 7.94 -7.20 16.88
N LEU A 606 7.03 -6.23 17.07
CA LEU A 606 6.97 -5.41 18.29
C LEU A 606 6.74 -6.28 19.54
N LEU A 607 5.82 -7.25 19.48
CA LEU A 607 5.54 -8.15 20.61
C LEU A 607 6.73 -9.03 20.97
N LEU A 608 7.44 -9.56 19.97
CA LEU A 608 8.63 -10.36 20.21
C LEU A 608 9.74 -9.54 20.89
N SER A 609 9.95 -8.28 20.47
CA SER A 609 10.92 -7.40 21.13
C SER A 609 10.51 -7.04 22.56
N GLU A 610 9.24 -6.66 22.78
CA GLU A 610 8.73 -6.28 24.11
C GLU A 610 8.79 -7.43 25.11
N MET A 611 8.49 -8.65 24.66
CA MET A 611 8.59 -9.85 25.50
C MET A 611 10.02 -10.39 25.60
N ASN A 612 10.98 -9.82 24.89
CA ASN A 612 12.35 -10.31 24.73
C ASN A 612 12.42 -11.78 24.25
N GLN A 613 11.52 -12.18 23.34
CA GLN A 613 11.38 -13.54 22.82
C GLN A 613 11.88 -13.66 21.39
N SER A 614 12.33 -14.85 21.01
CA SER A 614 12.67 -15.21 19.63
C SER A 614 11.71 -16.26 19.05
N LEU A 615 11.59 -16.30 17.72
CA LEU A 615 10.95 -17.42 17.01
C LEU A 615 11.70 -18.75 17.21
N LEU A 616 12.95 -18.70 17.69
CA LEU A 616 13.73 -19.89 18.03
C LEU A 616 13.59 -20.35 19.49
N ASP A 617 12.92 -19.58 20.36
CA ASP A 617 12.81 -19.90 21.80
C ASP A 617 11.84 -21.03 22.13
#